data_AF-A0A4R2C299-F1
#
_entry.id   AF-A0A4R2C299-F1
#
_cell.length_a   1.000
_cell.length_b   1.000
_cell.length_c   1.000
_cell.angle_alpha   90.00
_cell.angle_beta   90.00
_cell.angle_gamma   90.00
#
_symmetry.space_group_name_H-M   'P 1'
#
loop_
_entity.id
_entity.type
_entity.pdbx_description
1 polymer ?
#
loop_
_entity_poly.entity_id
_entity_poly.type
_entity_poly.pdbx_seq_one_letter_code
_entity_poly.pdbx_strand_id
1 'polypeptide(L)'
;MRQTISAERVDFHEGICWPTAISVTGAQSLRIDARCEQEDSSWESRQEWHVEDSNGRRRLSINNLDPARPYQVRMGLCSGEVSNGDTDSTSRSNVFPFPDGRYVTDKALCGLSEQEMLERHGDMLGTMVRVIDGPSLTNAYEMQCTVGDVRVEGDDVRFRAQCGREGQADTVNGRYVRLSPTSFRLGQRTFSLCGTDAAPPQTASTCYRNGMSELAIRPNVDGTANIDIESVQGNAHICSLVGTASRTDIGYQYSARLDDDRQCELTIVLDENGSVTFKDPDWTCKQYHCGARAAFEHIEFSPATRVSCN
;
A
#
# COMPACT_ATOMS: atom_id res chain seq x y z
N MET A 1 25.67 -10.15 -0.41
CA MET A 1 25.81 -8.99 -1.31
C MET A 1 25.21 -9.36 -2.66
N ARG A 2 24.06 -8.77 -3.00
CA ARG A 2 23.44 -8.93 -4.33
C ARG A 2 23.71 -7.64 -5.11
N GLN A 3 24.41 -7.75 -6.22
CA GLN A 3 24.63 -6.64 -7.16
C GLN A 3 23.66 -6.83 -8.32
N THR A 4 22.90 -5.78 -8.64
CA THR A 4 22.16 -5.72 -9.89
C THR A 4 23.07 -5.05 -10.91
N ILE A 5 23.37 -5.79 -11.98
CA ILE A 5 24.26 -5.32 -13.03
C ILE A 5 23.40 -5.11 -14.27
N SER A 6 23.31 -3.87 -14.72
CA SER A 6 22.82 -3.52 -16.06
C SER A 6 23.96 -2.94 -16.89
N ALA A 7 23.72 -2.72 -18.19
CA ALA A 7 24.69 -2.05 -19.05
C ALA A 7 25.00 -0.61 -18.59
N GLU A 8 24.09 0.01 -17.82
CA GLU A 8 24.12 1.43 -17.49
C GLU A 8 24.42 1.71 -16.01
N ARG A 9 24.24 0.71 -15.14
CA ARG A 9 24.29 0.90 -13.69
C ARG A 9 24.69 -0.38 -12.96
N VAL A 10 25.47 -0.22 -11.90
CA VAL A 10 25.71 -1.26 -10.90
C VAL A 10 25.25 -0.75 -9.54
N ASP A 11 24.23 -1.41 -8.98
CA ASP A 11 23.68 -1.06 -7.66
C ASP A 11 24.38 -1.87 -6.56
N PHE A 12 24.90 -1.17 -5.55
CA PHE A 12 25.48 -1.76 -4.34
C PHE A 12 24.58 -1.45 -3.13
N HIS A 13 24.73 -2.24 -2.06
CA HIS A 13 23.96 -2.05 -0.82
C HIS A 13 24.16 -0.65 -0.20
N GLU A 14 25.31 -0.03 -0.45
CA GLU A 14 25.74 1.22 0.16
C GLU A 14 25.96 2.33 -0.86
N GLY A 15 25.60 2.17 -2.14
CA GLY A 15 25.84 3.23 -3.12
C GLY A 15 25.51 2.84 -4.55
N ILE A 16 25.54 3.84 -5.44
CA ILE A 16 25.26 3.65 -6.86
C ILE A 16 26.56 3.88 -7.63
N CYS A 17 26.92 2.95 -8.52
CA CYS A 17 28.06 3.12 -9.41
C CYS A 17 27.61 3.17 -10.86
N TRP A 18 28.14 4.14 -11.60
CA TRP A 18 27.97 4.28 -13.04
C TRP A 18 29.24 3.87 -13.77
N PRO A 19 29.20 2.89 -14.68
CA PRO A 19 30.35 2.54 -15.52
C PRO A 19 30.79 3.76 -16.33
N THR A 20 32.06 4.15 -16.20
CA THR A 20 32.69 5.22 -16.99
C THR A 20 33.51 4.65 -18.15
N ALA A 21 34.04 3.44 -18.00
CA ALA A 21 34.68 2.70 -19.08
C ALA A 21 34.52 1.18 -18.90
N ILE A 22 34.36 0.46 -20.01
CA ILE A 22 34.32 -1.00 -20.04
C ILE A 22 35.32 -1.47 -21.10
N SER A 23 36.23 -2.37 -20.74
CA SER A 23 37.21 -2.94 -21.67
C SER A 23 37.30 -4.45 -21.50
N VAL A 24 37.44 -5.17 -22.61
CA VAL A 24 37.67 -6.63 -22.59
C VAL A 24 39.15 -6.86 -22.36
N THR A 25 39.52 -7.53 -21.25
CA THR A 25 40.92 -7.80 -20.89
C THR A 25 41.36 -9.24 -21.21
N GLY A 26 40.40 -10.10 -21.54
CA GLY A 26 40.65 -11.49 -21.93
C GLY A 26 39.39 -12.16 -22.47
N ALA A 27 39.49 -13.43 -22.88
CA ALA A 27 38.37 -14.17 -23.49
C ALA A 27 37.14 -14.30 -22.57
N GLN A 28 37.34 -14.29 -21.25
CA GLN A 28 36.28 -14.37 -20.24
C GLN A 28 36.44 -13.28 -19.17
N SER A 29 37.14 -12.20 -19.51
CA SER A 29 37.53 -11.16 -18.56
C SER A 29 37.21 -9.77 -19.09
N LEU A 30 36.63 -8.95 -18.22
CA LEU A 30 36.29 -7.57 -18.50
C LEU A 30 36.72 -6.67 -17.34
N ARG A 31 37.25 -5.50 -17.67
CA ARG A 31 37.59 -4.45 -16.72
C ARG A 31 36.57 -3.34 -16.82
N ILE A 32 36.08 -2.92 -15.67
CA ILE A 32 35.10 -1.85 -15.52
C ILE A 32 35.72 -0.77 -14.63
N ASP A 33 35.84 0.43 -15.18
CA ASP A 33 36.04 1.65 -14.38
C ASP A 33 34.66 2.27 -14.14
N ALA A 34 34.39 2.68 -12.92
CA ALA A 34 33.11 3.24 -12.52
C ALA A 34 33.29 4.41 -11.55
N ARG A 35 32.35 5.36 -11.60
CA ARG A 35 32.19 6.40 -10.58
C ARG A 35 31.08 5.99 -9.64
N CYS A 36 31.35 6.02 -8.34
CA CYS A 36 30.41 5.60 -7.31
C CYS A 36 30.05 6.79 -6.40
N GLU A 37 28.80 6.83 -5.96
CA GLU A 37 28.29 7.84 -5.02
C GLU A 37 27.47 7.17 -3.89
N GLN A 38 27.66 7.67 -2.67
CA GLN A 38 26.92 7.29 -1.46
C GLN A 38 26.75 8.53 -0.59
N GLU A 39 25.50 8.93 -0.34
CA GLU A 39 25.09 10.05 0.51
C GLU A 39 25.98 11.30 0.34
N ASP A 40 27.06 11.40 1.12
CA ASP A 40 27.99 12.54 1.14
C ASP A 40 29.40 12.23 0.58
N SER A 41 29.57 11.15 -0.15
CA SER A 41 30.86 10.70 -0.68
C SER A 41 30.78 10.23 -2.12
N SER A 42 31.87 10.48 -2.85
CA SER A 42 32.09 9.93 -4.19
C SER A 42 33.49 9.33 -4.28
N TRP A 43 33.62 8.25 -5.04
CA TRP A 43 34.91 7.62 -5.31
C TRP A 43 34.94 6.98 -6.69
N GLU A 44 36.15 6.74 -7.20
CA GLU A 44 36.35 5.94 -8.41
C GLU A 44 36.59 4.48 -8.01
N SER A 45 35.99 3.55 -8.75
CA SER A 45 36.18 2.12 -8.56
C SER A 45 36.71 1.52 -9.86
N ARG A 46 37.75 0.68 -9.74
CA ARG A 46 38.27 -0.12 -10.84
C ARG A 46 38.12 -1.59 -10.50
N GLN A 47 37.38 -2.31 -11.31
CA GLN A 47 37.07 -3.72 -11.07
C GLN A 47 37.48 -4.57 -12.26
N GLU A 48 37.91 -5.80 -11.97
CA GLU A 48 38.14 -6.83 -12.98
C GLU A 48 37.21 -8.00 -12.72
N TRP A 49 36.44 -8.34 -13.74
CA TRP A 49 35.39 -9.34 -13.70
C TRP A 49 35.80 -10.52 -14.56
N HIS A 50 35.69 -11.72 -14.02
CA HIS A 50 36.02 -12.98 -14.67
C HIS A 50 34.81 -13.89 -14.67
N VAL A 51 34.45 -14.44 -15.82
CA VAL A 51 33.45 -15.51 -15.90
C VAL A 51 34.16 -16.84 -15.74
N GLU A 52 33.92 -17.52 -14.62
CA GLU A 52 34.50 -18.82 -14.31
C GLU A 52 33.48 -19.94 -14.60
N ASP A 53 33.87 -20.91 -15.42
CA ASP A 53 33.13 -22.16 -15.59
C ASP A 53 33.66 -23.19 -14.58
N SER A 54 32.83 -23.59 -13.60
CA SER A 54 33.21 -24.61 -12.63
C SER A 54 32.08 -25.62 -12.44
N ASN A 55 32.36 -26.89 -12.75
CA ASN A 55 31.41 -28.00 -12.62
C ASN A 55 30.07 -27.76 -13.34
N GLY A 56 30.11 -27.22 -14.56
CA GLY A 56 28.90 -26.94 -15.35
C GLY A 56 28.07 -25.74 -14.85
N ARG A 57 28.56 -24.99 -13.86
CA ARG A 57 27.94 -23.73 -13.40
C ARG A 57 28.85 -22.56 -13.75
N ARG A 58 28.30 -21.57 -14.46
CA ARG A 58 28.97 -20.28 -14.68
C ARG A 58 28.89 -19.42 -13.41
N ARG A 59 30.01 -18.83 -13.04
CA ARG A 59 30.15 -17.90 -11.91
C ARG A 59 30.78 -16.60 -12.41
N LEU A 60 30.40 -15.49 -11.79
CA LEU A 60 31.05 -14.19 -11.99
C LEU A 60 31.94 -13.91 -10.79
N SER A 61 33.24 -13.72 -11.03
CA SER A 61 34.26 -13.41 -10.04
C SER A 61 34.68 -11.96 -10.23
N ILE A 62 34.48 -11.12 -9.22
CA ILE A 62 34.78 -9.69 -9.24
C ILE A 62 35.93 -9.41 -8.30
N ASN A 63 37.00 -8.83 -8.83
CA ASN A 63 38.16 -8.36 -8.09
C ASN A 63 38.19 -6.82 -8.12
N ASN A 64 38.20 -6.18 -6.96
CA ASN A 64 38.48 -4.74 -6.89
C ASN A 64 39.99 -4.53 -7.04
N LEU A 65 40.39 -3.73 -8.03
CA LEU A 65 41.78 -3.39 -8.32
C LEU A 65 42.23 -2.12 -7.57
N ASP A 66 41.33 -1.46 -6.83
CA ASP A 66 41.69 -0.31 -5.99
C ASP A 66 42.50 -0.78 -4.75
N PRO A 67 43.79 -0.40 -4.62
CA PRO A 67 44.63 -0.78 -3.49
C PRO A 67 44.15 -0.21 -2.15
N ALA A 68 43.34 0.86 -2.14
CA ALA A 68 42.78 1.42 -0.91
C ALA A 68 41.63 0.59 -0.35
N ARG A 69 40.95 -0.23 -1.18
CA ARG A 69 39.76 -1.01 -0.80
C ARG A 69 39.74 -2.39 -1.47
N PRO A 70 40.75 -3.25 -1.27
CA PRO A 70 40.81 -4.54 -1.95
C PRO A 70 39.66 -5.45 -1.46
N TYR A 71 38.90 -6.00 -2.40
CA TYR A 71 37.92 -7.05 -2.11
C TYR A 71 37.77 -7.99 -3.29
N GLN A 72 37.31 -9.22 -3.01
CA GLN A 72 36.95 -10.22 -4.00
C GLN A 72 35.55 -10.75 -3.70
N VAL A 73 34.66 -10.72 -4.70
CA VAL A 73 33.30 -11.27 -4.61
C VAL A 73 33.12 -12.35 -5.66
N ARG A 74 32.53 -13.49 -5.28
CA ARG A 74 32.13 -14.55 -6.21
C ARG A 74 30.61 -14.68 -6.21
N MET A 75 29.99 -14.49 -7.36
CA MET A 75 28.54 -14.55 -7.54
C MET A 75 28.18 -15.73 -8.45
N GLY A 76 27.16 -16.50 -8.04
CA GLY A 76 26.52 -17.46 -8.93
C GLY A 76 25.58 -16.76 -9.89
N LEU A 77 25.61 -17.10 -11.17
CA LEU A 77 24.59 -16.63 -12.11
C LEU A 77 23.26 -17.30 -11.76
N CYS A 78 22.20 -16.49 -11.61
CA CYS A 78 20.85 -17.01 -11.44
C CYS A 78 20.46 -17.71 -12.74
N SER A 79 20.47 -19.05 -12.76
CA SER A 79 19.94 -19.82 -13.86
C SER A 79 18.44 -19.62 -13.90
N GLY A 80 17.95 -18.84 -14.87
CA GLY A 80 16.55 -18.94 -15.29
C GLY A 80 16.33 -20.32 -15.88
N GLU A 81 15.90 -21.28 -15.07
CA GLU A 81 15.51 -22.60 -15.55
C GLU A 81 14.24 -22.48 -16.38
N VAL A 82 14.36 -22.68 -17.69
CA VAL A 82 13.21 -23.01 -18.55
C VAL A 82 12.88 -24.47 -18.27
N SER A 83 11.93 -24.72 -17.37
CA SER A 83 11.49 -26.08 -17.02
C SER A 83 10.61 -26.66 -18.14
N ASN A 84 11.06 -27.74 -18.75
CA ASN A 84 10.25 -28.60 -19.61
C ASN A 84 9.38 -29.55 -18.75
N GLY A 85 8.07 -29.43 -18.91
CA GLY A 85 7.06 -30.49 -18.87
C GLY A 85 6.99 -31.43 -17.67
N ASP A 86 6.05 -31.17 -16.76
CA ASP A 86 5.33 -32.23 -16.06
C ASP A 86 3.85 -31.84 -15.86
N THR A 87 2.96 -32.64 -16.43
CA THR A 87 1.50 -32.40 -16.52
C THR A 87 0.78 -32.94 -15.28
N ASP A 88 0.62 -32.08 -14.27
CA ASP A 88 -0.45 -32.20 -13.28
C ASP A 88 -1.08 -30.81 -13.07
N SER A 89 -2.28 -30.62 -13.61
CA SER A 89 -2.86 -29.31 -13.92
C SER A 89 -3.58 -28.64 -12.73
N THR A 90 -2.95 -28.60 -11.57
CA THR A 90 -3.21 -27.52 -10.62
C THR A 90 -2.60 -26.25 -11.19
N SER A 91 -3.45 -25.28 -11.59
CA SER A 91 -3.02 -24.02 -12.19
C SER A 91 -2.09 -23.26 -11.23
N ARG A 92 -0.78 -23.34 -11.45
CA ARG A 92 0.20 -22.52 -10.73
C ARG A 92 0.04 -21.07 -11.20
N SER A 93 -0.31 -20.20 -10.28
CA SER A 93 -0.35 -18.75 -10.51
C SER A 93 0.90 -18.11 -9.91
N ASN A 94 1.35 -17.01 -10.50
CA ASN A 94 2.36 -16.13 -9.89
C ASN A 94 1.73 -14.93 -9.16
N VAL A 95 0.40 -14.94 -8.97
CA VAL A 95 -0.37 -13.87 -8.35
C VAL A 95 -1.21 -14.45 -7.23
N PHE A 96 -1.33 -13.71 -6.13
CA PHE A 96 -2.20 -14.06 -5.02
C PHE A 96 -3.68 -14.07 -5.42
N PRO A 97 -4.54 -14.85 -4.74
CA PRO A 97 -5.99 -14.81 -4.91
C PRO A 97 -6.64 -13.67 -4.10
N PHE A 98 -5.92 -12.58 -3.88
CA PHE A 98 -6.31 -11.42 -3.09
C PHE A 98 -6.15 -10.16 -3.95
N PRO A 99 -7.05 -9.17 -3.88
CA PRO A 99 -6.84 -7.88 -4.54
C PRO A 99 -5.57 -7.19 -4.05
N ASP A 100 -4.98 -6.39 -4.92
CA ASP A 100 -3.85 -5.54 -4.57
C ASP A 100 -4.26 -4.49 -3.54
N GLY A 101 -3.31 -4.14 -2.67
CA GLY A 101 -3.45 -3.09 -1.67
C GLY A 101 -2.85 -3.44 -0.32
N ARG A 102 -3.12 -2.58 0.66
CA ARG A 102 -2.58 -2.67 2.03
C ARG A 102 -3.54 -3.46 2.91
N TYR A 103 -3.09 -4.57 3.45
CA TYR A 103 -3.79 -5.36 4.44
C TYR A 103 -3.20 -5.10 5.84
N VAL A 104 -4.07 -4.88 6.81
CA VAL A 104 -3.67 -4.54 8.18
C VAL A 104 -4.34 -5.46 9.19
N THR A 105 -3.69 -5.66 10.34
CA THR A 105 -4.27 -6.41 11.46
C THR A 105 -5.20 -5.57 12.32
N ASP A 106 -5.08 -4.25 12.23
CA ASP A 106 -5.90 -3.26 12.92
C ASP A 106 -6.26 -2.16 11.92
N LYS A 107 -7.56 -1.90 11.74
CA LYS A 107 -8.06 -0.91 10.79
C LYS A 107 -7.64 0.51 11.09
N ALA A 108 -7.28 0.82 12.35
CA ALA A 108 -6.71 2.12 12.71
C ALA A 108 -5.43 2.44 11.92
N LEU A 109 -4.75 1.41 11.38
CA LEU A 109 -3.56 1.56 10.54
C LEU A 109 -3.86 1.99 9.10
N CYS A 110 -5.10 1.86 8.62
CA CYS A 110 -5.43 2.18 7.22
C CYS A 110 -5.31 3.66 6.90
N GLY A 111 -5.57 4.54 7.86
CA GLY A 111 -5.48 5.99 7.69
C GLY A 111 -4.09 6.57 7.95
N LEU A 112 -3.12 5.75 8.35
CA LEU A 112 -1.77 6.21 8.69
C LEU A 112 -0.84 6.12 7.48
N SER A 113 0.01 7.13 7.33
CA SER A 113 1.18 7.03 6.45
C SER A 113 2.15 5.97 6.97
N GLU A 114 3.03 5.49 6.09
CA GLU A 114 4.05 4.52 6.49
C GLU A 114 5.00 5.07 7.56
N GLN A 115 5.37 6.35 7.45
CA GLN A 115 6.18 7.05 8.44
C GLN A 115 5.49 7.10 9.81
N GLU A 116 4.21 7.45 9.87
CA GLU A 116 3.46 7.47 11.14
C GLU A 116 3.35 6.07 11.75
N MET A 117 3.16 5.04 10.93
CA MET A 117 3.14 3.66 11.42
C MET A 117 4.52 3.24 11.96
N LEU A 118 5.60 3.60 11.27
CA LEU A 118 6.97 3.35 11.72
C LEU A 118 7.25 4.06 13.05
N GLU A 119 6.88 5.33 13.19
CA GLU A 119 7.06 6.08 14.43
C GLU A 119 6.30 5.46 15.62
N ARG A 120 5.12 4.90 15.37
CA ARG A 120 4.27 4.30 16.41
C ARG A 120 4.64 2.87 16.76
N HIS A 121 5.06 2.07 15.77
CA HIS A 121 5.19 0.62 15.91
C HIS A 121 6.62 0.11 15.69
N GLY A 122 7.52 0.92 15.12
CA GLY A 122 8.89 0.54 14.81
C GLY A 122 8.96 -0.79 14.06
N ASP A 123 9.89 -1.64 14.50
CA ASP A 123 10.16 -2.97 13.93
C ASP A 123 8.97 -3.96 14.06
N MET A 124 7.92 -3.62 14.79
CA MET A 124 6.72 -4.46 14.85
C MET A 124 5.84 -4.31 13.62
N LEU A 125 6.07 -3.29 12.78
CA LEU A 125 5.24 -2.99 11.62
C LEU A 125 5.17 -4.17 10.62
N GLY A 126 6.28 -4.88 10.46
CA GLY A 126 6.39 -6.11 9.66
C GLY A 126 5.48 -7.25 10.11
N THR A 127 4.86 -7.14 11.29
CA THR A 127 3.89 -8.13 11.81
C THR A 127 2.44 -7.71 11.68
N MET A 128 2.18 -6.44 11.32
CA MET A 128 0.86 -5.80 11.32
C MET A 128 0.39 -5.41 9.92
N VAL A 129 1.31 -5.21 8.97
CA VAL A 129 0.99 -4.75 7.61
C VAL A 129 1.49 -5.72 6.55
N ARG A 130 0.67 -5.99 5.54
CA ARG A 130 1.07 -6.65 4.28
C ARG A 130 0.65 -5.76 3.13
N VAL A 131 1.51 -5.53 2.15
CA VAL A 131 1.12 -4.89 0.90
C VAL A 131 1.25 -5.92 -0.21
N ILE A 132 0.15 -6.17 -0.90
CA ILE A 132 0.09 -7.05 -2.08
C ILE A 132 0.00 -6.15 -3.31
N ASP A 133 0.89 -6.36 -4.28
CA ASP A 133 0.91 -5.62 -5.55
C ASP A 133 1.35 -6.59 -6.67
N GLY A 134 0.36 -7.27 -7.26
CA GLY A 134 0.55 -8.34 -8.22
C GLY A 134 1.39 -9.49 -7.64
N PRO A 135 2.59 -9.78 -8.18
CA PRO A 135 3.51 -10.77 -7.63
C PRO A 135 4.37 -10.23 -6.47
N SER A 136 4.30 -8.94 -6.14
CA SER A 136 5.07 -8.34 -5.06
C SER A 136 4.33 -8.47 -3.72
N LEU A 137 5.08 -8.83 -2.68
CA LEU A 137 4.61 -8.84 -1.30
C LEU A 137 5.60 -8.08 -0.44
N THR A 138 5.13 -7.06 0.28
CA THR A 138 5.94 -6.40 1.31
C THR A 138 5.28 -6.49 2.67
N ASN A 139 6.09 -6.35 3.73
CA ASN A 139 5.62 -6.18 5.10
C ASN A 139 5.88 -4.75 5.59
N ALA A 140 5.66 -3.75 4.73
CA ALA A 140 6.17 -2.37 4.85
C ALA A 140 7.68 -2.30 4.53
N TYR A 141 8.46 -1.57 5.33
CA TYR A 141 9.85 -1.20 5.02
C TYR A 141 10.89 -2.32 5.18
N GLU A 142 10.58 -3.41 5.88
CA GLU A 142 11.60 -4.38 6.31
C GLU A 142 11.95 -5.43 5.24
N MET A 143 11.00 -5.81 4.41
CA MET A 143 11.14 -6.95 3.52
C MET A 143 10.28 -6.78 2.27
N GLN A 144 10.92 -6.95 1.12
CA GLN A 144 10.26 -7.07 -0.18
C GLN A 144 10.45 -8.49 -0.71
N CYS A 145 9.36 -9.12 -1.10
CA CYS A 145 9.35 -10.46 -1.65
C CYS A 145 8.71 -10.50 -3.04
N THR A 146 9.27 -11.31 -3.93
CA THR A 146 8.61 -11.71 -5.17
C THR A 146 7.99 -13.09 -4.98
N VAL A 147 6.68 -13.16 -5.15
CA VAL A 147 5.85 -14.36 -4.93
C VAL A 147 5.77 -15.17 -6.23
N GLY A 148 5.78 -16.50 -6.07
CA GLY A 148 5.62 -17.46 -7.15
C GLY A 148 5.12 -18.81 -6.63
N ASP A 149 4.82 -19.73 -7.54
CA ASP A 149 4.25 -21.07 -7.21
C ASP A 149 3.06 -20.97 -6.23
N VAL A 150 2.14 -20.04 -6.49
CA VAL A 150 0.93 -19.88 -5.68
C VAL A 150 -0.01 -21.03 -6.01
N ARG A 151 -0.42 -21.73 -4.96
CA ARG A 151 -1.37 -22.85 -4.99
C ARG A 151 -2.52 -22.55 -4.04
N VAL A 152 -3.73 -22.76 -4.53
CA VAL A 152 -4.96 -22.51 -3.79
C VAL A 152 -5.73 -23.82 -3.69
N GLU A 153 -5.94 -24.30 -2.47
CA GLU A 153 -6.71 -25.51 -2.16
C GLU A 153 -7.83 -25.14 -1.18
N GLY A 154 -9.02 -24.85 -1.73
CA GLY A 154 -10.11 -24.27 -0.94
C GLY A 154 -9.72 -22.89 -0.41
N ASP A 155 -9.62 -22.77 0.92
CA ASP A 155 -9.17 -21.54 1.59
C ASP A 155 -7.68 -21.56 1.98
N ASP A 156 -6.96 -22.66 1.72
CA ASP A 156 -5.53 -22.75 1.96
C ASP A 156 -4.76 -22.16 0.77
N VAL A 157 -4.02 -21.07 1.00
CA VAL A 157 -3.18 -20.41 0.00
C VAL A 157 -1.73 -20.63 0.36
N ARG A 158 -1.03 -21.46 -0.42
CA ARG A 158 0.40 -21.75 -0.26
C ARG A 158 1.19 -21.09 -1.37
N PHE A 159 2.38 -20.60 -1.06
CA PHE A 159 3.22 -19.93 -2.04
C PHE A 159 4.68 -20.06 -1.66
N ARG A 160 5.55 -19.84 -2.66
CA ARG A 160 6.98 -19.63 -2.44
C ARG A 160 7.31 -18.19 -2.76
N ALA A 161 8.11 -17.54 -1.95
CA ALA A 161 8.54 -16.17 -2.16
C ALA A 161 10.06 -16.05 -2.09
N GLN A 162 10.63 -15.23 -2.96
CA GLN A 162 12.03 -14.81 -2.88
C GLN A 162 12.06 -13.46 -2.19
N CYS A 163 12.52 -13.42 -0.94
CA CYS A 163 12.53 -12.22 -0.11
C CYS A 163 13.94 -11.65 -0.02
N GLY A 164 14.09 -10.36 -0.27
CA GLY A 164 15.33 -9.63 -0.06
C GLY A 164 15.39 -9.04 1.35
N ARG A 165 16.50 -9.25 2.07
CA ARG A 165 16.83 -8.57 3.32
C ARG A 165 18.33 -8.28 3.36
N GLU A 166 18.70 -7.00 3.49
CA GLU A 166 20.09 -6.55 3.74
C GLU A 166 21.18 -7.36 2.99
N GLY A 167 21.04 -7.44 1.67
CA GLY A 167 22.03 -8.11 0.81
C GLY A 167 22.02 -9.66 0.84
N GLN A 168 21.05 -10.27 1.51
CA GLN A 168 20.69 -11.69 1.43
C GLN A 168 19.35 -11.86 0.70
N ALA A 169 19.21 -13.00 0.03
CA ALA A 169 17.96 -13.41 -0.61
C ALA A 169 17.57 -14.76 -0.03
N ASP A 170 16.43 -14.80 0.65
CA ASP A 170 15.92 -15.99 1.29
C ASP A 170 14.68 -16.48 0.53
N THR A 171 14.59 -17.80 0.39
CA THR A 171 13.37 -18.44 -0.10
C THR A 171 12.46 -18.74 1.08
N VAL A 172 11.30 -18.09 1.12
CA VAL A 172 10.27 -18.30 2.14
C VAL A 172 9.15 -19.15 1.56
N ASN A 173 8.73 -20.19 2.28
CA ASN A 173 7.50 -20.92 1.96
C ASN A 173 6.38 -20.35 2.83
N GLY A 174 5.46 -19.63 2.19
CA GLY A 174 4.37 -18.93 2.84
C GLY A 174 3.06 -19.72 2.82
N ARG A 175 2.21 -19.43 3.81
CA ARG A 175 0.86 -20.00 3.92
C ARG A 175 -0.09 -18.97 4.50
N TYR A 176 -1.14 -18.65 3.76
CA TYR A 176 -2.29 -17.86 4.22
C TYR A 176 -3.54 -18.73 4.24
N VAL A 177 -4.44 -18.46 5.20
CA VAL A 177 -5.78 -19.04 5.20
C VAL A 177 -6.75 -17.94 4.81
N ARG A 178 -7.35 -18.03 3.63
CA ARG A 178 -8.34 -17.08 3.15
C ARG A 178 -9.57 -17.11 4.06
N LEU A 179 -10.06 -15.93 4.44
CA LEU A 179 -11.30 -15.78 5.23
C LEU A 179 -12.41 -15.15 4.37
N SER A 180 -12.04 -14.21 3.50
CA SER A 180 -12.91 -13.58 2.50
C SER A 180 -12.07 -13.17 1.27
N PRO A 181 -12.67 -12.61 0.20
CA PRO A 181 -11.90 -12.05 -0.91
C PRO A 181 -10.89 -10.95 -0.49
N THR A 182 -11.14 -10.27 0.63
CA THR A 182 -10.37 -9.10 1.10
C THR A 182 -9.75 -9.32 2.49
N SER A 183 -9.74 -10.56 2.99
CA SER A 183 -9.11 -10.88 4.27
C SER A 183 -8.55 -12.28 4.33
N PHE A 184 -7.46 -12.42 5.08
CA PHE A 184 -6.78 -13.68 5.29
C PHE A 184 -6.15 -13.75 6.68
N ARG A 185 -5.80 -14.97 7.10
CA ARG A 185 -5.09 -15.24 8.34
C ARG A 185 -3.67 -15.73 8.06
N LEU A 186 -2.71 -15.15 8.78
CA LEU A 186 -1.32 -15.58 8.85
C LEU A 186 -0.98 -15.93 10.30
N GLY A 187 -0.79 -17.22 10.59
CA GLY A 187 -0.66 -17.70 11.97
C GLY A 187 -1.92 -17.42 12.78
N GLN A 188 -1.81 -16.58 13.80
CA GLN A 188 -2.92 -16.17 14.67
C GLN A 188 -3.47 -14.77 14.34
N ARG A 189 -2.92 -14.08 13.34
CA ARG A 189 -3.31 -12.71 12.99
C ARG A 189 -4.20 -12.71 11.75
N THR A 190 -5.27 -11.94 11.81
CA THR A 190 -6.15 -11.66 10.68
C THR A 190 -5.71 -10.36 10.04
N PHE A 191 -5.60 -10.35 8.72
CA PHE A 191 -5.25 -9.21 7.90
C PHE A 191 -6.44 -8.87 6.99
N SER A 192 -6.85 -7.62 6.99
CA SER A 192 -7.98 -7.12 6.19
C SER A 192 -7.53 -5.97 5.31
N LEU A 193 -7.97 -5.96 4.05
CA LEU A 193 -7.62 -4.95 3.07
C LEU A 193 -8.22 -3.58 3.43
N CYS A 194 -7.36 -2.59 3.58
CA CYS A 194 -7.73 -1.19 3.69
C CYS A 194 -8.49 -0.73 2.45
N GLY A 195 -9.48 0.14 2.64
CA GLY A 195 -10.27 0.70 1.54
C GLY A 195 -11.28 -0.26 0.90
N THR A 196 -11.46 -1.48 1.43
CA THR A 196 -12.53 -2.40 0.96
C THR A 196 -13.72 -2.51 1.90
N ASP A 197 -13.69 -1.77 3.00
CA ASP A 197 -14.92 -1.38 3.68
C ASP A 197 -15.62 -0.28 2.88
N ALA A 198 -15.93 -0.54 1.60
CA ALA A 198 -17.24 -0.11 1.17
C ALA A 198 -18.17 -0.84 2.13
N ALA A 199 -18.65 -0.14 3.17
CA ALA A 199 -19.56 -0.73 4.16
C ALA A 199 -20.60 -1.57 3.38
N PRO A 200 -21.19 -2.65 3.91
CA PRO A 200 -22.31 -3.28 3.21
C PRO A 200 -23.29 -2.17 2.78
N PRO A 201 -23.79 -2.14 1.52
CA PRO A 201 -24.68 -1.09 1.05
C PRO A 201 -25.73 -0.91 2.12
N GLN A 202 -25.70 0.26 2.80
CA GLN A 202 -26.71 0.54 3.80
C GLN A 202 -28.00 0.59 3.00
N THR A 203 -28.87 -0.39 3.17
CA THR A 203 -30.16 -0.43 2.46
C THR A 203 -31.24 0.27 3.28
N ALA A 204 -30.98 0.51 4.56
CA ALA A 204 -31.87 1.21 5.46
C ALA A 204 -31.48 2.69 5.58
N SER A 205 -32.48 3.56 5.52
CA SER A 205 -32.32 4.95 5.91
C SER A 205 -31.83 5.06 7.36
N THR A 206 -30.96 6.02 7.61
CA THR A 206 -30.42 6.28 8.94
C THR A 206 -30.63 7.75 9.28
N CYS A 207 -31.21 8.02 10.46
CA CYS A 207 -31.50 9.36 10.94
C CYS A 207 -30.88 9.60 12.32
N TYR A 208 -30.43 10.81 12.55
CA TYR A 208 -29.86 11.26 13.81
C TYR A 208 -30.51 12.57 14.25
N ARG A 209 -30.67 12.73 15.56
CA ARG A 209 -31.16 13.96 16.19
C ARG A 209 -30.36 14.25 17.46
N ASN A 210 -29.65 15.37 17.47
CA ASN A 210 -28.89 15.84 18.63
C ASN A 210 -29.25 17.31 18.91
N GLY A 211 -30.11 17.57 19.89
CA GLY A 211 -30.61 18.91 20.16
C GLY A 211 -31.39 19.49 18.96
N MET A 212 -30.87 20.57 18.37
CA MET A 212 -31.42 21.23 17.18
C MET A 212 -30.66 20.88 15.89
N SER A 213 -29.93 19.77 15.89
CA SER A 213 -29.24 19.24 14.72
C SER A 213 -29.88 17.92 14.31
N GLU A 214 -30.11 17.76 13.01
CA GLU A 214 -30.69 16.59 12.38
C GLU A 214 -29.87 16.19 11.14
N LEU A 215 -29.78 14.88 10.93
CA LEU A 215 -29.19 14.28 9.74
C LEU A 215 -30.07 13.13 9.30
N ALA A 216 -30.47 13.09 8.04
CA ALA A 216 -31.06 11.93 7.40
C ALA A 216 -30.20 11.49 6.21
N ILE A 217 -29.86 10.20 6.18
CA ILE A 217 -29.18 9.53 5.07
C ILE A 217 -30.16 8.49 4.53
N ARG A 218 -30.57 8.63 3.28
CA ARG A 218 -31.53 7.74 2.60
C ARG A 218 -30.83 7.11 1.39
N PRO A 219 -30.22 5.91 1.54
CA PRO A 219 -29.49 5.26 0.47
C PRO A 219 -30.36 4.95 -0.75
N ASN A 220 -29.81 5.13 -1.93
CA ASN A 220 -30.41 4.82 -3.22
C ASN A 220 -29.92 3.46 -3.74
N VAL A 221 -30.66 2.88 -4.68
CA VAL A 221 -30.33 1.57 -5.29
C VAL A 221 -29.04 1.58 -6.11
N ASP A 222 -28.62 2.75 -6.59
CA ASP A 222 -27.41 2.96 -7.39
C ASP A 222 -26.14 3.14 -6.53
N GLY A 223 -26.27 3.03 -5.20
CA GLY A 223 -25.18 3.21 -4.26
C GLY A 223 -24.94 4.66 -3.82
N THR A 224 -25.67 5.64 -4.35
CA THR A 224 -25.69 7.01 -3.81
C THR A 224 -26.59 7.09 -2.57
N ALA A 225 -26.70 8.25 -1.92
CA ALA A 225 -27.70 8.52 -0.90
C ALA A 225 -28.26 9.92 -1.01
N ASN A 226 -29.57 10.07 -0.78
CA ASN A 226 -30.15 11.39 -0.53
C ASN A 226 -29.84 11.77 0.92
N ILE A 227 -29.24 12.93 1.10
CA ILE A 227 -28.85 13.48 2.38
C ILE A 227 -29.67 14.74 2.69
N ASP A 228 -29.97 14.91 3.97
CA ASP A 228 -30.69 16.07 4.51
C ASP A 228 -30.03 16.41 5.85
N ILE A 229 -29.45 17.60 5.93
CA ILE A 229 -28.70 18.09 7.09
C ILE A 229 -29.32 19.42 7.49
N GLU A 230 -29.74 19.51 8.75
CA GLU A 230 -30.16 20.78 9.36
C GLU A 230 -29.48 20.91 10.72
N SER A 231 -28.91 22.08 11.03
CA SER A 231 -28.28 22.30 12.33
C SER A 231 -28.35 23.74 12.75
N VAL A 232 -28.91 23.99 13.93
CA VAL A 232 -28.88 25.30 14.59
C VAL A 232 -27.73 25.34 15.60
N GLN A 233 -26.75 26.20 15.34
CA GLN A 233 -25.56 26.40 16.16
C GLN A 233 -25.69 27.66 17.03
N GLY A 234 -24.64 27.96 17.81
CA GLY A 234 -24.61 29.12 18.71
C GLY A 234 -25.00 30.42 18.00
N ASN A 235 -25.72 31.30 18.70
CA ASN A 235 -26.29 32.55 18.18
C ASN A 235 -27.29 32.36 17.02
N ALA A 236 -27.98 31.21 16.95
CA ALA A 236 -29.00 30.90 15.95
C ALA A 236 -28.49 30.93 14.50
N HIS A 237 -27.23 30.55 14.30
CA HIS A 237 -26.69 30.33 12.95
C HIS A 237 -27.05 28.93 12.47
N ILE A 238 -27.58 28.84 11.25
CA ILE A 238 -28.17 27.61 10.71
C ILE A 238 -27.31 27.12 9.56
N CYS A 239 -26.98 25.83 9.57
CA CYS A 239 -26.51 25.10 8.40
C CYS A 239 -27.67 24.29 7.82
N SER A 240 -27.90 24.35 6.51
CA SER A 240 -28.86 23.49 5.81
C SER A 240 -28.30 22.99 4.49
N LEU A 241 -28.39 21.68 4.26
CA LEU A 241 -27.96 21.04 3.02
C LEU A 241 -28.87 19.85 2.70
N VAL A 242 -29.44 19.87 1.50
CA VAL A 242 -30.18 18.75 0.91
C VAL A 242 -29.55 18.41 -0.43
N GLY A 243 -29.30 17.13 -0.69
CA GLY A 243 -28.73 16.73 -1.97
C GLY A 243 -28.43 15.24 -2.08
N THR A 244 -27.74 14.87 -3.16
CA THR A 244 -27.31 13.49 -3.40
C THR A 244 -25.81 13.38 -3.12
N ALA A 245 -25.42 12.41 -2.30
CA ALA A 245 -24.04 12.11 -2.00
C ALA A 245 -23.62 10.77 -2.61
N SER A 246 -22.41 10.74 -3.16
CA SER A 246 -21.76 9.51 -3.61
C SER A 246 -21.19 8.76 -2.42
N ARG A 247 -21.15 7.45 -2.49
CA ARG A 247 -20.58 6.63 -1.43
C ARG A 247 -19.06 6.61 -1.48
N THR A 248 -18.43 6.56 -0.31
CA THR A 248 -16.98 6.40 -0.13
C THR A 248 -16.68 5.29 0.88
N ASP A 249 -15.40 4.98 1.07
CA ASP A 249 -14.94 3.95 2.02
C ASP A 249 -15.22 4.31 3.48
N ILE A 250 -15.38 5.60 3.78
CA ILE A 250 -15.58 6.12 5.14
C ILE A 250 -16.97 6.73 5.35
N GLY A 251 -17.86 6.64 4.35
CA GLY A 251 -19.22 7.17 4.43
C GLY A 251 -19.75 7.68 3.09
N TYR A 252 -20.04 8.99 3.04
CA TYR A 252 -20.62 9.64 1.86
C TYR A 252 -19.92 10.96 1.54
N GLN A 253 -19.83 11.30 0.26
CA GLN A 253 -19.29 12.56 -0.23
C GLN A 253 -20.34 13.28 -1.07
N TYR A 254 -20.73 14.47 -0.61
CA TYR A 254 -21.53 15.40 -1.37
C TYR A 254 -20.61 16.33 -2.17
N SER A 255 -20.96 16.55 -3.44
CA SER A 255 -20.28 17.50 -4.30
C SER A 255 -21.30 18.29 -5.11
N ALA A 256 -21.18 19.61 -5.12
CA ALA A 256 -22.00 20.48 -5.95
C ALA A 256 -21.19 21.67 -6.46
N ARG A 257 -21.46 22.07 -7.71
CA ARG A 257 -20.93 23.31 -8.28
C ARG A 257 -21.80 24.48 -7.82
N LEU A 258 -21.16 25.51 -7.30
CA LEU A 258 -21.79 26.74 -6.84
C LEU A 258 -21.81 27.79 -7.96
N ASP A 259 -22.59 28.87 -7.77
CA ASP A 259 -22.84 29.91 -8.79
C ASP A 259 -21.57 30.66 -9.26
N ASP A 260 -20.49 30.61 -8.49
CA ASP A 260 -19.21 31.27 -8.77
C ASP A 260 -18.10 30.32 -9.21
N ASP A 261 -18.49 29.18 -9.79
CA ASP A 261 -17.60 28.10 -10.24
C ASP A 261 -16.78 27.43 -9.14
N ARG A 262 -17.00 27.77 -7.87
CA ARG A 262 -16.46 26.97 -6.76
C ARG A 262 -17.20 25.64 -6.67
N GLN A 263 -16.49 24.66 -6.11
CA GLN A 263 -17.04 23.36 -5.80
C GLN A 263 -17.17 23.25 -4.28
N CYS A 264 -18.38 22.98 -3.80
CA CYS A 264 -18.60 22.55 -2.42
C CYS A 264 -18.37 21.05 -2.34
N GLU A 265 -17.45 20.62 -1.49
CA GLU A 265 -17.20 19.22 -1.18
C GLU A 265 -17.39 18.96 0.33
N LEU A 266 -18.39 18.15 0.68
CA LEU A 266 -18.65 17.77 2.07
C LEU A 266 -18.54 16.27 2.23
N THR A 267 -17.65 15.81 3.12
CA THR A 267 -17.55 14.39 3.49
C THR A 267 -18.32 14.14 4.78
N ILE A 268 -19.25 13.20 4.73
CA ILE A 268 -20.00 12.65 5.87
C ILE A 268 -19.31 11.35 6.28
N VAL A 269 -18.60 11.37 7.40
CA VAL A 269 -17.83 10.23 7.89
C VAL A 269 -18.69 9.42 8.85
N LEU A 270 -18.86 8.13 8.54
CA LEU A 270 -19.56 7.15 9.36
C LEU A 270 -18.51 6.24 10.02
N ASP A 271 -18.44 6.25 11.34
CA ASP A 271 -17.56 5.34 12.07
C ASP A 271 -18.19 3.94 12.25
N GLU A 272 -17.40 2.98 12.72
CA GLU A 272 -17.85 1.60 12.95
C GLU A 272 -18.87 1.46 14.10
N ASN A 273 -18.91 2.43 15.02
CA ASN A 273 -19.86 2.48 16.12
C ASN A 273 -21.19 3.13 15.73
N GLY A 274 -21.28 3.70 14.52
CA GLY A 274 -22.44 4.45 14.03
C GLY A 274 -22.47 5.92 14.43
N SER A 275 -21.33 6.51 14.82
CA SER A 275 -21.18 7.96 14.97
C SER A 275 -21.00 8.62 13.61
N VAL A 276 -21.39 9.89 13.52
CA VAL A 276 -21.26 10.71 12.32
C VAL A 276 -20.49 11.99 12.61
N THR A 277 -19.51 12.30 11.76
CA THR A 277 -18.79 13.57 11.73
C THR A 277 -18.75 14.11 10.30
N PHE A 278 -18.43 15.39 10.14
CA PHE A 278 -18.37 16.06 8.85
C PHE A 278 -16.99 16.67 8.61
N LYS A 279 -16.53 16.64 7.36
CA LYS A 279 -15.34 17.35 6.88
C LYS A 279 -15.71 18.23 5.69
N ASP A 280 -15.41 19.52 5.80
CA ASP A 280 -15.63 20.54 4.76
C ASP A 280 -14.28 21.19 4.44
N PRO A 281 -13.43 20.53 3.63
CA PRO A 281 -12.10 21.05 3.30
C PRO A 281 -12.19 22.49 2.80
N ASP A 282 -11.32 23.35 3.33
CA ASP A 282 -11.25 24.77 2.98
C ASP A 282 -12.56 25.56 3.20
N TRP A 283 -13.52 25.00 3.94
CA TRP A 283 -14.83 25.58 4.21
C TRP A 283 -15.60 25.98 2.94
N THR A 284 -15.45 25.18 1.89
CA THR A 284 -16.07 25.45 0.59
C THR A 284 -17.60 25.43 0.65
N CYS A 285 -18.18 24.57 1.48
CA CYS A 285 -19.64 24.47 1.64
C CYS A 285 -20.19 25.51 2.63
N LYS A 286 -19.37 25.94 3.60
CA LYS A 286 -19.74 26.89 4.66
C LYS A 286 -20.48 28.14 4.14
N GLN A 287 -19.89 28.85 3.18
CA GLN A 287 -20.44 30.13 2.75
C GLN A 287 -21.85 30.01 2.17
N TYR A 288 -22.13 28.91 1.46
CA TYR A 288 -23.41 28.70 0.79
C TYR A 288 -24.46 28.09 1.72
N HIS A 289 -24.08 27.11 2.53
CA HIS A 289 -25.03 26.33 3.34
C HIS A 289 -25.17 26.78 4.79
N CYS A 290 -24.18 27.51 5.34
CA CYS A 290 -24.10 27.87 6.75
C CYS A 290 -23.97 29.40 7.01
N GLY A 291 -23.76 30.18 5.95
CA GLY A 291 -23.45 31.61 6.05
C GLY A 291 -22.09 31.87 6.72
N ALA A 292 -21.93 33.06 7.30
CA ALA A 292 -20.62 33.52 7.80
C ALA A 292 -20.19 32.92 9.15
N ARG A 293 -21.13 32.37 9.93
CA ARG A 293 -20.93 32.13 11.37
C ARG A 293 -21.27 30.72 11.87
N ALA A 294 -21.64 29.80 10.98
CA ALA A 294 -21.76 28.37 11.27
C ALA A 294 -20.87 27.57 10.30
N ALA A 295 -20.61 26.30 10.58
CA ALA A 295 -19.89 25.37 9.70
C ALA A 295 -20.26 23.92 10.02
N PHE A 296 -20.12 23.00 9.05
CA PHE A 296 -20.40 21.58 9.30
C PHE A 296 -19.36 20.89 10.20
N GLU A 297 -18.12 21.37 10.22
CA GLU A 297 -16.93 20.73 10.82
C GLU A 297 -16.93 20.49 12.34
N HIS A 298 -18.00 20.89 13.03
CA HIS A 298 -18.19 20.67 14.48
C HIS A 298 -19.53 20.01 14.83
N ILE A 299 -20.29 19.60 13.82
CA ILE A 299 -21.51 18.82 14.03
C ILE A 299 -21.08 17.37 14.23
N GLU A 300 -21.54 16.76 15.31
CA GLU A 300 -21.31 15.35 15.61
C GLU A 300 -22.61 14.70 16.07
N PHE A 301 -22.86 13.51 15.54
CA PHE A 301 -23.94 12.65 15.98
C PHE A 301 -23.34 11.39 16.58
N SER A 302 -23.51 11.19 17.89
CA SER A 302 -23.12 9.94 18.53
C SER A 302 -24.12 8.82 18.20
N PRO A 303 -23.76 7.55 18.40
CA PRO A 303 -24.68 6.43 18.14
C PRO A 303 -25.97 6.52 18.97
N ALA A 304 -25.91 7.12 20.18
CA ALA A 304 -27.06 7.34 21.05
C ALA A 304 -28.07 8.36 20.50
N THR A 305 -27.67 9.17 19.52
CA THR A 305 -28.54 10.17 18.87
C THR A 305 -29.28 9.62 17.66
N ARG A 306 -29.08 8.35 17.32
CA ARG A 306 -29.78 7.69 16.22
C ARG A 306 -31.27 7.52 16.55
N VAL A 307 -32.12 7.90 15.61
CA VAL A 307 -33.59 7.83 15.72
C VAL A 307 -34.20 7.14 14.50
N SER A 308 -35.46 6.75 14.60
CA SER A 308 -36.22 6.29 13.43
C SER A 308 -36.42 7.43 12.43
N CYS A 309 -36.19 7.16 11.15
CA CYS A 309 -36.55 8.08 10.07
C CYS A 309 -38.07 8.09 9.90
N ASN A 310 -38.74 9.08 10.49
CA ASN A 310 -40.18 9.30 10.34
C ASN A 310 -40.47 10.37 9.28
#